data_AF-A0A1W6SSX9-F1
#
_entry.id   AF-A0A1W6SSX9-F1
#
_cell.length_a   1.000
_cell.length_b   1.000
_cell.length_c   1.000
_cell.angle_alpha   90.00
_cell.angle_beta   90.00
_cell.angle_gamma   90.00
#
_symmetry.space_group_name_H-M   'P 1'
#
loop_
_entity.id
_entity.type
_entity.pdbx_description
1 polymer ?
#
loop_
_entity_poly.entity_id
_entity_poly.type
_entity_poly.pdbx_seq_one_letter_code
_entity_poly.pdbx_strand_id
1 'polypeptide(L)'
;MNVILLIDSREVIPVRAIPFITGGLMSPINVAASLANIDLPKKLKGITAHHLSSNGVPASMLPKEWDGITAGLQALSDKLQLSEKIKDENNLVWRRDSIPLLPAGVFVWKDEFEQAFTRFYGSDSHIRLEERPGDRELNYSPMIPSELHMTVAEGFTMPIKTGVSGKMTLTNHGYLSEKLVRMNQAAEKFWANADRNERDTHPDNGKVAAWFEQNGFSSTLAWKAATLIRPEWAPTGRKPEEQ
;
A
#
# COMPACT_ATOMS: atom_id res chain seq x y z
N MET A 1 -9.26 4.74 5.63
CA MET A 1 -9.12 3.27 5.63
C MET A 1 -8.39 2.88 6.90
N ASN A 2 -8.94 2.00 7.74
CA ASN A 2 -8.18 1.47 8.88
C ASN A 2 -7.15 0.46 8.35
N VAL A 3 -5.88 0.61 8.73
CA VAL A 3 -4.76 -0.21 8.24
C VAL A 3 -4.37 -1.34 9.19
N ILE A 4 -5.01 -1.43 10.36
CA ILE A 4 -4.74 -2.50 11.33
C ILE A 4 -5.39 -3.80 10.89
N LEU A 5 -4.61 -4.87 10.95
CA LEU A 5 -5.05 -6.23 10.65
C LEU A 5 -4.96 -7.09 11.91
N LEU A 6 -5.55 -8.29 11.85
CA LEU A 6 -5.46 -9.29 12.92
C LEU A 6 -4.80 -10.56 12.38
N ILE A 7 -3.77 -11.04 13.09
CA ILE A 7 -3.15 -12.35 12.88
C ILE A 7 -3.16 -13.06 14.23
N ASP A 8 -3.73 -14.27 14.28
CA ASP A 8 -3.91 -15.04 15.52
C ASP A 8 -4.55 -14.23 16.67
N SER A 9 -5.53 -13.38 16.34
CA SER A 9 -6.23 -12.47 17.26
C SER A 9 -5.36 -11.36 17.88
N ARG A 10 -4.15 -11.13 17.38
CA ARG A 10 -3.29 -10.01 17.78
C ARG A 10 -3.21 -8.98 16.65
N GLU A 11 -3.26 -7.71 17.03
CA GLU A 11 -3.22 -6.59 16.09
C GLU A 11 -1.85 -6.44 15.46
N VAL A 12 -1.82 -6.22 14.15
CA VAL A 12 -0.60 -6.04 13.37
C VAL A 12 -0.68 -4.80 12.49
N ILE A 13 0.49 -4.23 12.23
CA ILE A 13 0.68 -3.11 11.33
C ILE A 13 1.46 -3.62 10.11
N PRO A 14 0.88 -3.58 8.89
CA PRO A 14 1.64 -3.77 7.66
C PRO A 14 2.82 -2.81 7.60
N VAL A 15 4.02 -3.30 7.27
CA VAL A 15 5.22 -2.43 7.20
C VAL A 15 5.02 -1.28 6.21
N ARG A 16 4.31 -1.53 5.10
CA ARG A 16 3.94 -0.52 4.10
C ARG A 16 3.01 0.58 4.63
N ALA A 17 2.29 0.34 5.72
CA ALA A 17 1.42 1.33 6.34
C ALA A 17 2.18 2.30 7.27
N ILE A 18 3.35 1.90 7.79
CA ILE A 18 4.12 2.66 8.79
C ILE A 18 4.40 4.11 8.38
N PRO A 19 4.81 4.41 7.12
CA PRO A 19 5.03 5.79 6.70
C PRO A 19 3.78 6.68 6.80
N PHE A 20 2.60 6.10 6.62
CA PHE A 20 1.34 6.84 6.68
C PHE A 20 0.84 7.03 8.10
N ILE A 21 0.87 5.98 8.94
CA ILE A 21 0.39 6.08 10.33
C ILE A 21 1.25 7.00 11.19
N THR A 22 2.52 7.18 10.80
CA THR A 22 3.47 8.07 11.49
C THR A 22 3.51 9.48 10.89
N GLY A 23 2.61 9.83 9.97
CA GLY A 23 2.59 11.16 9.33
C GLY A 23 3.87 11.50 8.56
N GLY A 24 4.62 10.48 8.09
CA GLY A 24 5.88 10.64 7.37
C GLY A 24 7.14 10.72 8.25
N LEU A 25 7.01 10.69 9.59
CA LEU A 25 8.17 10.65 10.49
C LEU A 25 9.08 9.44 10.22
N MET A 26 8.45 8.31 9.90
CA MET A 26 9.12 7.10 9.47
C MET A 26 8.95 6.93 7.96
N SER A 27 9.82 7.58 7.17
CA SER A 27 9.89 7.33 5.74
C SER A 27 10.19 5.84 5.44
N PRO A 28 9.89 5.31 4.24
CA PRO A 28 10.15 3.91 3.90
C PRO A 28 11.61 3.47 4.16
N ILE A 29 12.58 4.34 3.85
CA ILE A 29 13.99 4.07 4.13
C ILE A 29 14.29 4.03 5.63
N ASN A 30 13.69 4.91 6.43
CA ASN A 30 13.83 4.87 7.89
C ASN A 30 13.21 3.60 8.48
N VAL A 31 12.08 3.15 7.94
CA VAL A 31 11.44 1.88 8.35
C VAL A 31 12.37 0.71 8.07
N ALA A 32 12.87 0.58 6.85
CA ALA A 32 13.77 -0.49 6.46
C ALA A 32 15.08 -0.47 7.29
N ALA A 33 15.71 0.69 7.43
CA ALA A 33 16.93 0.85 8.22
C ALA A 33 16.73 0.50 9.71
N SER A 34 15.56 0.85 10.27
CA SER A 34 15.24 0.51 11.66
C SER A 34 15.07 -0.98 11.87
N LEU A 35 14.42 -1.67 10.93
CA LEU A 35 14.22 -3.13 10.98
C LEU A 35 15.51 -3.90 10.65
N ALA A 36 16.42 -3.29 9.88
CA ALA A 36 17.79 -3.75 9.66
C ALA A 36 18.72 -3.52 10.87
N ASN A 37 18.28 -2.77 11.89
CA ASN A 37 19.12 -2.32 13.03
C ASN A 37 20.35 -1.48 12.64
N ILE A 38 20.28 -0.77 11.51
CA ILE A 38 21.36 0.11 11.00
C ILE A 38 20.99 1.60 11.10
N ASP A 39 19.80 1.93 11.60
CA ASP A 39 19.38 3.31 11.80
C ASP A 39 20.12 3.95 12.98
N LEU A 40 20.49 5.22 12.80
CA LEU A 40 21.03 6.06 13.85
C LEU A 40 20.23 7.37 13.93
N PRO A 41 19.69 7.73 15.11
CA PRO A 41 19.58 6.89 16.32
C PRO A 41 18.63 5.70 16.11
N LYS A 42 18.73 4.66 16.96
CA LYS A 42 17.93 3.42 16.87
C LYS A 42 16.45 3.64 17.25
N LYS A 43 15.67 4.19 16.33
CA LYS A 43 14.27 4.62 16.50
C LYS A 43 13.37 3.47 16.96
N LEU A 44 13.48 2.30 16.32
CA LEU A 44 12.66 1.11 16.62
C LEU A 44 13.43 -0.02 17.31
N LYS A 45 14.43 0.30 18.15
CA LYS A 45 15.25 -0.72 18.83
C LYS A 45 14.39 -1.79 19.52
N GLY A 46 14.59 -3.05 19.15
CA GLY A 46 13.92 -4.22 19.74
C GLY A 46 12.69 -4.70 18.99
N ILE A 47 12.27 -4.02 17.92
CA ILE A 47 11.18 -4.51 17.05
C ILE A 47 11.71 -5.56 16.09
N THR A 48 10.91 -6.62 15.91
CA THR A 48 11.11 -7.64 14.88
C THR A 48 9.97 -7.56 13.88
N ALA A 49 10.29 -7.56 12.60
CA ALA A 49 9.29 -7.73 11.56
C ALA A 49 9.03 -9.21 11.30
N HIS A 50 7.80 -9.53 10.91
CA HIS A 50 7.36 -10.88 10.62
C HIS A 50 6.75 -10.93 9.23
N HIS A 51 6.89 -12.06 8.55
CA HIS A 51 6.18 -12.34 7.32
C HIS A 51 5.24 -13.54 7.53
N LEU A 52 4.14 -13.59 6.77
CA LEU A 52 3.33 -14.80 6.71
C LEU A 52 4.05 -15.83 5.85
N SER A 53 4.28 -17.02 6.40
CA SER A 53 4.75 -18.16 5.61
C SER A 53 3.58 -18.79 4.84
N SER A 54 3.85 -19.70 3.91
CA SER A 54 2.85 -20.29 3.01
C SER A 54 1.71 -21.04 3.73
N ASN A 55 1.91 -21.42 4.99
CA ASN A 55 0.88 -22.04 5.84
C ASN A 55 0.06 -21.03 6.67
N GLY A 56 0.36 -19.73 6.58
CA GLY A 56 -0.28 -18.65 7.34
C GLY A 56 0.36 -18.37 8.70
N VAL A 57 1.48 -19.03 9.04
CA VAL A 57 2.15 -18.84 10.33
C VAL A 57 3.13 -17.67 10.24
N PRO A 58 3.13 -16.75 11.22
CA PRO A 58 4.15 -15.72 11.35
C PRO A 58 5.56 -16.29 11.49
N ALA A 59 6.47 -15.84 10.64
CA ALA A 59 7.91 -16.12 10.74
C ALA A 59 8.68 -14.81 10.89
N SER A 60 9.61 -14.75 11.85
CA SER A 60 10.44 -13.57 12.08
C SER A 60 11.44 -13.36 10.94
N MET A 61 11.57 -12.12 10.47
CA MET A 61 12.61 -11.70 9.56
C MET A 61 13.88 -11.35 10.32
N LEU A 62 15.02 -11.77 9.80
CA LEU A 62 16.35 -11.39 10.28
C LEU A 62 16.73 -9.99 9.77
N PRO A 63 17.53 -9.22 10.52
CA PRO A 63 17.94 -7.88 10.10
C PRO A 63 18.60 -7.83 8.71
N LYS A 64 19.44 -8.83 8.38
CA LYS A 64 20.12 -8.93 7.07
C LYS A 64 19.18 -9.04 5.87
N GLU A 65 17.93 -9.47 6.07
CA GLU A 65 16.94 -9.57 4.98
C GLU A 65 16.47 -8.17 4.52
N TRP A 66 16.75 -7.14 5.31
CA TRP A 66 16.44 -5.74 5.01
C TRP A 66 17.54 -5.01 4.24
N ASP A 67 18.72 -5.60 4.08
CA ASP A 67 19.86 -4.94 3.43
C ASP A 67 19.55 -4.62 1.95
N GLY A 68 19.01 -5.60 1.22
CA GLY A 68 18.60 -5.41 -0.18
C GLY A 68 17.45 -4.41 -0.35
N ILE A 69 16.52 -4.38 0.62
CA ILE A 69 15.39 -3.45 0.64
C ILE A 69 15.89 -2.03 0.86
N THR A 70 16.79 -1.84 1.83
CA THR A 70 17.42 -0.54 2.13
C THR A 70 18.22 -0.04 0.93
N ALA A 71 19.03 -0.91 0.30
CA ALA A 71 19.79 -0.56 -0.89
C ALA A 71 18.88 -0.15 -2.06
N GLY A 72 17.76 -0.86 -2.28
CA GLY A 72 16.79 -0.52 -3.32
C GLY A 72 16.11 0.83 -3.08
N LEU A 73 15.74 1.12 -1.83
CA LEU A 73 15.22 2.42 -1.43
C LEU A 73 16.26 3.53 -1.67
N GLN A 74 17.50 3.34 -1.21
CA GLN A 74 18.56 4.33 -1.42
C GLN A 74 18.81 4.58 -2.91
N ALA A 75 18.89 3.53 -3.73
CA ALA A 75 19.09 3.66 -5.17
C ALA A 75 17.95 4.44 -5.86
N LEU A 76 16.69 4.26 -5.44
CA LEU A 76 15.58 5.06 -5.96
C LEU A 76 15.71 6.54 -5.52
N SER A 77 16.17 6.82 -4.28
CA SER A 77 16.39 8.19 -3.80
C SER A 77 17.45 8.87 -4.64
N ASP A 78 18.61 8.23 -4.79
CA ASP A 78 19.74 8.76 -5.55
C ASP A 78 19.33 9.02 -7.01
N LYS A 79 18.60 8.08 -7.63
CA LYS A 79 18.11 8.24 -9.01
C LYS A 79 17.20 9.45 -9.17
N LEU A 80 16.24 9.65 -8.25
CA LEU A 80 15.32 10.78 -8.35
C LEU A 80 16.05 12.10 -8.09
N GLN A 81 16.90 12.16 -7.06
CA GLN A 81 17.70 13.34 -6.71
C GLN A 81 18.62 13.79 -7.85
N LEU A 82 19.25 12.86 -8.58
CA LEU A 82 20.09 13.18 -9.73
C LEU A 82 19.35 13.93 -10.85
N SER A 83 18.02 13.80 -10.93
CA SER A 83 17.20 14.44 -11.96
C SER A 83 16.50 15.71 -11.48
N GLU A 84 16.60 16.05 -10.19
CA GLU A 84 15.95 17.22 -9.61
C GLU A 84 16.66 18.52 -10.04
N LYS A 85 15.87 19.48 -10.51
CA LYS A 85 16.31 20.86 -10.76
C LYS A 85 16.05 21.75 -9.56
N ILE A 86 15.01 21.43 -8.79
CA ILE A 86 14.68 22.09 -7.54
C ILE A 86 14.56 21.05 -6.43
N LYS A 87 14.87 21.47 -5.21
CA LYS A 87 14.79 20.60 -4.04
C LYS A 87 13.39 19.99 -3.92
N ASP A 88 13.34 18.67 -3.72
CA ASP A 88 12.12 17.90 -3.47
C ASP A 88 11.13 17.88 -4.66
N GLU A 89 11.58 18.21 -5.88
CA GLU A 89 10.78 18.15 -7.12
C GLU A 89 10.11 16.78 -7.30
N ASN A 90 10.84 15.71 -6.99
CA ASN A 90 10.39 14.35 -7.19
C ASN A 90 9.75 13.74 -5.94
N ASN A 91 9.41 14.51 -4.91
CA ASN A 91 8.90 13.97 -3.63
C ASN A 91 7.59 13.18 -3.80
N LEU A 92 6.67 13.62 -4.68
CA LEU A 92 5.44 12.87 -4.96
C LEU A 92 5.73 11.52 -5.65
N VAL A 93 6.68 11.52 -6.59
CA VAL A 93 7.14 10.31 -7.28
C VAL A 93 7.81 9.37 -6.28
N TRP A 94 8.68 9.89 -5.43
CA TRP A 94 9.34 9.15 -4.37
C TRP A 94 8.34 8.50 -3.42
N ARG A 95 7.32 9.24 -2.95
CA ARG A 95 6.26 8.70 -2.08
C ARG A 95 5.49 7.56 -2.73
N ARG A 96 5.17 7.68 -4.03
CA ARG A 96 4.47 6.63 -4.77
C ARG A 96 5.34 5.39 -4.98
N ASP A 97 6.59 5.58 -5.40
CA ASP A 97 7.45 4.49 -5.88
C ASP A 97 8.24 3.79 -4.77
N SER A 98 8.43 4.44 -3.61
CA SER A 98 9.15 3.83 -2.48
C SER A 98 8.29 2.87 -1.66
N ILE A 99 6.97 3.02 -1.65
CA ILE A 99 6.07 2.16 -0.86
C ILE A 99 6.08 0.69 -1.35
N PRO A 100 6.00 0.39 -2.67
CA PRO A 100 6.13 -0.97 -3.17
C PRO A 100 7.48 -1.65 -2.88
N LEU A 101 8.55 -0.88 -2.64
CA LEU A 101 9.88 -1.42 -2.32
C LEU A 101 9.95 -2.02 -0.92
N LEU A 102 9.07 -1.59 0.00
CA LEU A 102 8.85 -2.32 1.25
C LEU A 102 8.18 -3.67 0.94
N PRO A 103 8.49 -4.75 1.66
CA PRO A 103 8.03 -6.08 1.32
C PRO A 103 6.53 -6.26 1.61
N ALA A 104 5.82 -6.91 0.68
CA ALA A 104 4.42 -7.29 0.84
C ALA A 104 4.26 -8.39 1.90
N GLY A 105 3.13 -8.43 2.60
CA GLY A 105 2.83 -9.46 3.60
C GLY A 105 3.73 -9.45 4.84
N VAL A 106 4.52 -8.38 5.02
CA VAL A 106 5.39 -8.18 6.18
C VAL A 106 4.76 -7.17 7.13
N PHE A 107 4.79 -7.49 8.42
CA PHE A 107 4.16 -6.72 9.46
C PHE A 107 5.03 -6.63 10.72
N VAL A 108 4.64 -5.74 11.62
CA VAL A 108 5.10 -5.69 13.01
C VAL A 108 3.89 -5.81 13.92
N TRP A 109 4.10 -6.31 15.14
CA TRP A 109 3.05 -6.31 16.14
C TRP A 109 2.73 -4.88 16.59
N LYS A 110 1.44 -4.53 16.66
CA LYS A 110 1.02 -3.15 16.91
C LYS A 110 1.48 -2.65 18.28
N ASP A 111 1.33 -3.46 19.31
CA ASP A 111 1.71 -3.14 20.70
C ASP A 111 3.23 -2.91 20.84
N GLU A 112 4.04 -3.74 20.18
CA GLU A 112 5.51 -3.58 20.15
C GLU A 112 5.91 -2.30 19.40
N PHE A 113 5.22 -2.00 18.30
CA PHE A 113 5.41 -0.78 17.53
C PHE A 113 5.06 0.47 18.32
N GLU A 114 3.88 0.50 18.94
CA GLU A 114 3.42 1.60 19.81
C GLU A 114 4.45 1.87 20.92
N GLN A 115 4.95 0.82 21.57
CA GLN A 115 5.93 0.96 22.64
C GLN A 115 7.25 1.54 22.15
N ALA A 116 7.82 1.04 21.04
CA ALA A 116 9.09 1.55 20.54
C ALA A 116 8.95 2.98 19.98
N PHE A 117 7.86 3.25 19.27
CA PHE A 117 7.56 4.57 18.73
C PHE A 117 7.42 5.59 19.86
N THR A 118 6.62 5.29 20.89
CA THR A 118 6.44 6.18 22.06
C THR A 118 7.74 6.41 22.80
N ARG A 119 8.57 5.38 22.99
CA ARG A 119 9.87 5.51 23.66
C ARG A 119 10.78 6.53 22.97
N PHE A 120 10.77 6.57 21.64
CA PHE A 120 11.64 7.47 20.89
C PHE A 120 10.97 8.83 20.59
N TYR A 121 9.81 8.80 19.95
CA TYR A 121 9.10 9.98 19.45
C TYR A 121 8.14 10.61 20.46
N GLY A 122 7.72 9.86 21.49
CA GLY A 122 6.84 10.38 22.55
C GLY A 122 7.60 11.06 23.70
N SER A 123 8.91 10.87 23.78
CA SER A 123 9.73 11.46 24.86
C SER A 123 10.01 12.94 24.61
N ASP A 124 10.02 13.75 25.67
CA ASP A 124 10.40 15.18 25.59
C ASP A 124 11.86 15.40 25.17
N SER A 125 12.68 14.35 25.21
CA SER A 125 14.04 14.39 24.68
C SER A 125 14.08 14.52 23.15
N HIS A 126 13.01 14.15 22.45
CA HIS A 126 12.85 14.40 21.03
C HIS A 126 12.27 15.80 20.80
N ILE A 127 13.09 16.83 21.01
CA ILE A 127 12.69 18.23 20.79
C ILE A 127 12.27 18.42 19.32
N ARG A 128 11.07 18.97 19.12
CA ARG A 128 10.56 19.41 17.81
C ARG A 128 10.34 20.92 17.85
N LEU A 129 11.05 21.63 17.00
CA LEU A 129 10.97 23.10 16.93
C LEU A 129 9.59 23.58 16.44
N GLU A 130 8.89 22.78 15.64
CA GLU A 130 7.59 23.09 15.02
C GLU A 130 6.60 21.93 15.19
N GLU A 131 6.37 21.50 16.43
CA GLU A 131 5.42 20.42 16.70
C GLU A 131 3.97 20.84 16.43
N ARG A 132 3.27 20.09 15.59
CA ARG A 132 1.85 20.30 15.28
C ARG A 132 0.97 19.33 16.08
N PRO A 133 -0.31 19.67 16.30
CA PRO A 133 -1.27 18.74 16.89
C PRO A 133 -1.26 17.39 16.16
N GLY A 134 -1.10 16.30 16.92
CA GLY A 134 -1.06 14.93 16.39
C GLY A 134 0.30 14.43 15.93
N ASP A 135 1.38 15.24 15.90
CA ASP A 135 2.71 14.77 15.44
C ASP A 135 3.31 13.67 16.35
N ARG A 136 2.84 13.52 17.60
CA ARG A 136 3.24 12.44 18.52
C ARG A 136 2.32 11.22 18.46
N GLU A 137 1.20 11.30 17.76
CA GLU A 137 0.17 10.26 17.74
C GLU A 137 0.29 9.38 16.50
N LEU A 138 -0.08 8.10 16.64
CA LEU A 138 -0.20 7.19 15.51
C LEU A 138 -1.62 7.27 14.95
N ASN A 139 -1.74 7.61 13.67
CA ASN A 139 -3.03 7.64 12.99
C ASN A 139 -3.28 6.31 12.26
N TYR A 140 -4.09 5.43 12.84
CA TYR A 140 -4.45 4.13 12.24
C TYR A 140 -5.48 4.20 11.12
N SER A 141 -6.05 5.38 10.86
CA SER A 141 -6.89 5.66 9.70
C SER A 141 -6.29 6.79 8.86
N PRO A 142 -5.04 6.64 8.37
CA PRO A 142 -4.37 7.72 7.67
C PRO A 142 -5.02 7.95 6.31
N MET A 143 -4.85 9.17 5.79
CA MET A 143 -5.15 9.46 4.39
C MET A 143 -4.06 8.83 3.51
N ILE A 144 -4.38 7.70 2.87
CA ILE A 144 -3.50 7.03 1.92
C ILE A 144 -3.99 7.39 0.51
N PRO A 145 -3.10 7.76 -0.43
CA PRO A 145 -3.47 7.93 -1.82
C PRO A 145 -4.13 6.66 -2.37
N SER A 146 -5.22 6.79 -3.12
CA SER A 146 -6.06 5.64 -3.50
C SER A 146 -5.27 4.58 -4.28
N GLU A 147 -4.31 5.01 -5.09
CA GLU A 147 -3.41 4.17 -5.87
C GLU A 147 -2.50 3.27 -5.01
N LEU A 148 -2.33 3.59 -3.72
CA LEU A 148 -1.52 2.82 -2.79
C LEU A 148 -2.34 1.95 -1.82
N HIS A 149 -3.67 2.06 -1.79
CA HIS A 149 -4.51 1.29 -0.88
C HIS A 149 -4.24 -0.22 -0.97
N MET A 150 -4.19 -0.74 -2.20
CA MET A 150 -3.93 -2.16 -2.43
C MET A 150 -2.48 -2.54 -2.17
N THR A 151 -1.55 -1.67 -2.53
CA THR A 151 -0.11 -1.88 -2.28
C THR A 151 0.15 -2.05 -0.78
N VAL A 152 -0.49 -1.24 0.07
CA VAL A 152 -0.32 -1.32 1.52
C VAL A 152 -0.86 -2.64 2.10
N ALA A 153 -1.95 -3.16 1.55
CA ALA A 153 -2.59 -4.41 2.02
C ALA A 153 -2.08 -5.68 1.33
N GLU A 154 -1.18 -5.56 0.35
CA GLU A 154 -0.66 -6.69 -0.43
C GLU A 154 0.04 -7.71 0.48
N GLY A 155 -0.18 -9.00 0.18
CA GLY A 155 0.42 -10.11 0.93
C GLY A 155 -0.32 -10.52 2.21
N PHE A 156 -1.41 -9.84 2.56
CA PHE A 156 -2.28 -10.21 3.70
C PHE A 156 -3.59 -10.91 3.27
N THR A 157 -3.76 -11.18 1.97
CA THR A 157 -4.84 -12.01 1.44
C THR A 157 -4.47 -13.49 1.58
N MET A 158 -5.09 -14.18 2.55
CA MET A 158 -4.89 -15.62 2.75
C MET A 158 -5.51 -16.44 1.60
N PRO A 159 -4.90 -17.57 1.19
CA PRO A 159 -5.56 -18.51 0.29
C PRO A 159 -6.77 -19.14 0.99
N ILE A 160 -7.89 -19.21 0.29
CA ILE A 160 -9.10 -19.92 0.73
C ILE A 160 -8.74 -21.39 0.89
N LYS A 161 -8.39 -21.83 2.10
CA LYS A 161 -8.42 -23.25 2.45
C LYS A 161 -9.89 -23.62 2.65
N THR A 162 -10.45 -24.32 1.67
CA THR A 162 -11.74 -24.99 1.79
C THR A 162 -11.67 -26.01 2.92
N GLY A 163 -12.14 -25.62 4.11
CA GLY A 163 -12.35 -26.52 5.24
C GLY A 163 -11.97 -25.89 6.57
N VAL A 164 -13.00 -25.61 7.38
CA VAL A 164 -12.97 -25.28 8.82
C VAL A 164 -12.72 -23.80 9.19
N SER A 165 -13.86 -23.10 9.32
CA SER A 165 -14.17 -21.96 10.18
C SER A 165 -13.03 -21.30 10.98
N GLY A 166 -12.45 -20.25 10.41
CA GLY A 166 -11.81 -19.15 11.13
C GLY A 166 -12.06 -17.87 10.33
N LYS A 167 -13.05 -17.06 10.76
CA LYS A 167 -13.41 -15.82 10.06
C LYS A 167 -12.29 -14.79 10.24
N MET A 168 -11.50 -14.57 9.18
CA MET A 168 -10.60 -13.44 9.09
C MET A 168 -11.38 -12.22 8.61
N THR A 169 -11.89 -11.41 9.54
CA THR A 169 -12.50 -10.12 9.24
C THR A 169 -11.42 -9.04 9.27
N LEU A 170 -10.88 -8.72 8.08
CA LEU A 170 -10.52 -7.33 7.73
C LEU A 170 -11.73 -6.47 8.15
N THR A 171 -11.56 -5.40 8.93
CA THR A 171 -12.73 -4.63 9.40
C THR A 171 -13.61 -4.20 8.23
N ASN A 172 -14.75 -4.88 8.13
CA ASN A 172 -16.01 -4.55 7.51
C ASN A 172 -16.02 -4.04 6.07
N HIS A 173 -15.67 -4.93 5.14
CA HIS A 173 -16.34 -4.97 3.84
C HIS A 173 -16.85 -6.39 3.54
N GLY A 174 -17.43 -7.07 4.52
CA GLY A 174 -18.07 -8.38 4.31
C GLY A 174 -19.21 -8.34 3.28
N TYR A 175 -19.64 -7.13 2.88
CA TYR A 175 -20.59 -6.87 1.81
C TYR A 175 -19.93 -6.54 0.45
N LEU A 176 -18.63 -6.23 0.39
CA LEU A 176 -17.95 -6.00 -0.88
C LEU A 176 -17.35 -7.32 -1.38
N SER A 177 -17.84 -7.78 -2.52
CA SER A 177 -17.19 -8.88 -3.23
C SER A 177 -15.79 -8.45 -3.73
N GLU A 178 -14.83 -9.38 -3.76
CA GLU A 178 -13.50 -9.13 -4.37
C GLU A 178 -13.62 -8.59 -5.80
N LYS A 179 -14.65 -9.04 -6.54
CA LYS A 179 -14.96 -8.56 -7.87
C LYS A 179 -15.32 -7.07 -7.89
N LEU A 180 -16.14 -6.61 -6.95
CA LEU A 180 -16.46 -5.19 -6.83
C LEU A 180 -15.23 -4.34 -6.52
N VAL A 181 -14.32 -4.86 -5.67
CA VAL A 181 -13.04 -4.19 -5.39
C VAL A 181 -12.19 -4.09 -6.66
N ARG A 182 -12.07 -5.17 -7.45
CA ARG A 182 -11.35 -5.15 -8.74
C ARG A 182 -12.01 -4.20 -9.75
N MET A 183 -13.33 -4.09 -9.73
CA MET A 183 -14.05 -3.15 -10.60
C MET A 183 -13.71 -1.70 -10.28
N ASN A 184 -13.68 -1.32 -9.00
CA ASN A 184 -13.26 0.02 -8.60
C ASN A 184 -11.80 0.32 -9.01
N GLN A 185 -10.89 -0.66 -8.87
CA GLN A 185 -9.49 -0.51 -9.33
C GLN A 185 -9.39 -0.26 -10.83
N ALA A 186 -10.14 -1.01 -11.64
CA ALA A 186 -10.17 -0.81 -13.07
C ALA A 186 -10.80 0.54 -13.44
N ALA A 187 -11.82 0.98 -12.72
CA ALA A 187 -12.44 2.30 -12.92
C ALA A 187 -11.37 3.40 -12.76
N GLU A 188 -10.64 3.39 -11.66
CA GLU A 188 -9.55 4.35 -11.43
C GLU A 188 -8.45 4.20 -12.49
N LYS A 189 -7.94 2.99 -12.72
CA LYS A 189 -6.82 2.75 -13.64
C LYS A 189 -7.09 3.23 -15.06
N PHE A 190 -8.29 2.98 -15.58
CA PHE A 190 -8.62 3.22 -16.98
C PHE A 190 -9.35 4.54 -17.22
N TRP A 191 -10.08 5.06 -16.22
CA TRP A 191 -10.91 6.25 -16.39
C TRP A 191 -10.45 7.47 -15.61
N ALA A 192 -9.55 7.37 -14.62
CA ALA A 192 -9.13 8.54 -13.84
C ALA A 192 -8.43 9.62 -14.68
N ASN A 193 -7.76 9.22 -15.77
CA ASN A 193 -7.07 10.13 -16.69
C ASN A 193 -7.81 10.32 -18.03
N ALA A 194 -9.04 9.80 -18.16
CA ALA A 194 -9.83 9.97 -19.37
C ALA A 194 -10.51 11.34 -19.36
N ASP A 195 -10.27 12.17 -20.38
CA ASP A 195 -10.92 13.47 -20.53
C ASP A 195 -12.32 13.29 -21.13
N ARG A 196 -13.32 13.96 -20.55
CA ARG A 196 -14.70 13.89 -21.00
C ARG A 196 -14.90 14.30 -22.46
N ASN A 197 -14.10 15.24 -22.94
CA ASN A 197 -14.21 15.86 -24.26
C ASN A 197 -13.29 15.21 -25.29
N GLU A 198 -12.26 14.47 -24.87
CA GLU A 198 -11.29 13.84 -25.77
C GLU A 198 -11.51 12.32 -25.84
N ARG A 199 -12.23 11.86 -26.87
CA ARG A 199 -12.60 10.45 -27.05
C ARG A 199 -11.40 9.51 -27.19
N ASP A 200 -10.28 10.06 -27.59
CA ASP A 200 -8.99 9.43 -27.85
C ASP A 200 -8.44 8.84 -26.55
N THR A 201 -8.65 9.57 -25.45
CA THR A 201 -8.20 9.22 -24.09
C THR A 201 -9.05 8.11 -23.46
N HIS A 202 -10.20 7.78 -24.05
CA HIS A 202 -11.11 6.78 -23.49
C HIS A 202 -10.57 5.37 -23.73
N PRO A 203 -10.54 4.52 -22.69
CA PRO A 203 -10.07 3.15 -22.80
C PRO A 203 -11.03 2.31 -23.66
N ASP A 204 -10.47 1.37 -24.42
CA ASP A 204 -11.26 0.38 -25.14
C ASP A 204 -11.77 -0.71 -24.19
N ASN A 205 -13.06 -1.08 -24.30
CA ASN A 205 -13.66 -2.09 -23.43
C ASN A 205 -12.98 -3.46 -23.56
N GLY A 206 -12.43 -3.80 -24.73
CA GLY A 206 -11.65 -5.02 -24.92
C GLY A 206 -10.38 -5.02 -24.08
N LYS A 207 -9.65 -3.90 -24.03
CA LYS A 207 -8.47 -3.72 -23.16
C LYS A 207 -8.84 -3.82 -21.67
N VAL A 208 -9.94 -3.19 -21.27
CA VAL A 208 -10.43 -3.24 -19.89
C VAL A 208 -10.87 -4.65 -19.50
N ALA A 209 -11.58 -5.35 -20.39
CA ALA A 209 -12.02 -6.74 -20.17
C ALA A 209 -10.82 -7.70 -20.06
N ALA A 210 -9.82 -7.58 -20.94
CA ALA A 210 -8.60 -8.38 -20.86
C ALA A 210 -7.88 -8.20 -19.50
N TRP A 211 -7.86 -6.98 -18.96
CA TRP A 211 -7.34 -6.74 -17.62
C TRP A 211 -8.15 -7.46 -16.54
N PHE A 212 -9.49 -7.45 -16.62
CA PHE A 212 -10.33 -8.19 -15.69
C PHE A 212 -10.13 -9.70 -15.77
N GLU A 213 -9.95 -10.27 -16.96
CA GLU A 213 -9.67 -11.71 -17.15
C GLU A 213 -8.36 -12.11 -16.46
N GLN A 214 -7.30 -11.31 -16.64
CA GLN A 214 -6.03 -11.50 -15.91
C GLN A 214 -6.18 -11.40 -14.39
N ASN A 215 -7.23 -10.72 -13.92
CA ASN A 215 -7.54 -10.54 -12.50
C ASN A 215 -8.67 -11.49 -12.01
N GLY A 216 -8.86 -12.63 -12.70
CA GLY A 216 -9.69 -13.74 -12.21
C GLY A 216 -11.18 -13.65 -12.58
N PHE A 217 -11.56 -12.76 -13.50
CA PHE A 217 -12.90 -12.72 -14.05
C PHE A 217 -13.03 -13.74 -15.19
N SER A 218 -14.18 -14.40 -15.31
CA SER A 218 -14.50 -15.12 -16.54
C SER A 218 -14.69 -14.13 -17.68
N SER A 219 -14.44 -14.55 -18.92
CA SER A 219 -14.52 -13.65 -20.08
C SER A 219 -15.86 -12.92 -20.19
N THR A 220 -16.97 -13.64 -19.99
CA THR A 220 -18.31 -13.04 -20.01
C THR A 220 -18.52 -12.01 -18.89
N LEU A 221 -17.95 -12.25 -17.70
CA LEU A 221 -18.09 -11.34 -16.57
C LEU A 221 -17.14 -10.14 -16.69
N ALA A 222 -15.94 -10.36 -17.22
CA ALA A 222 -14.96 -9.32 -17.51
C ALA A 222 -15.52 -8.28 -18.48
N TRP A 223 -16.20 -8.72 -19.54
CA TRP A 223 -16.87 -7.82 -20.47
C TRP A 223 -17.96 -7.01 -19.75
N LYS A 224 -18.84 -7.68 -19.01
CA LYS A 224 -19.90 -6.98 -18.25
C LYS A 224 -19.33 -5.97 -17.24
N ALA A 225 -18.24 -6.33 -16.56
CA ALA A 225 -17.55 -5.46 -15.63
C ALA A 225 -16.97 -4.22 -16.33
N ALA A 226 -16.35 -4.38 -17.50
CA ALA A 226 -15.86 -3.26 -18.31
C ALA A 226 -16.97 -2.29 -18.70
N THR A 227 -18.16 -2.79 -19.03
CA THR A 227 -19.34 -1.94 -19.27
C THR A 227 -19.82 -1.23 -18.02
N LEU A 228 -19.84 -1.92 -16.87
CA LEU A 228 -20.36 -1.39 -15.60
C LEU A 228 -19.52 -0.24 -15.04
N ILE A 229 -18.19 -0.28 -15.22
CA ILE A 229 -17.29 0.75 -14.69
C ILE A 229 -17.15 1.95 -15.63
N ARG A 230 -17.72 1.90 -16.83
CA ARG A 230 -17.68 3.01 -17.78
C ARG A 230 -18.54 4.17 -17.25
N PRO A 231 -17.99 5.38 -17.10
CA PRO A 231 -18.76 6.56 -16.72
C PRO A 231 -19.88 6.88 -17.72
N GLU A 232 -21.00 7.41 -17.24
CA GLU A 232 -22.17 7.71 -18.09
C GLU A 232 -21.88 8.73 -19.21
N TRP A 233 -20.91 9.63 -18.98
CA TRP A 233 -20.52 10.63 -19.96
C TRP A 233 -19.71 10.04 -21.13
N ALA A 234 -19.17 8.83 -20.99
CA ALA A 234 -18.35 8.21 -22.02
C ALA A 234 -19.24 7.63 -23.14
N PRO A 235 -18.93 7.91 -24.42
CA PRO A 235 -19.75 7.48 -25.53
C PRO A 235 -19.85 5.95 -25.62
N THR A 236 -21.04 5.47 -26.01
CA THR A 236 -21.29 4.04 -26.24
C THR A 236 -21.14 3.72 -27.73
N GLY A 237 -20.52 2.59 -28.06
CA GLY A 237 -20.31 2.13 -29.44
C GLY A 237 -18.83 2.04 -29.83
N ARG A 238 -18.57 1.42 -30.99
CA ARG A 238 -17.21 1.16 -31.50
C ARG A 238 -16.47 2.50 -31.73
N LYS A 239 -15.21 2.59 -31.30
CA LYS A 239 -14.33 3.72 -31.66
C LYS A 239 -14.20 3.71 -33.19
N PRO A 240 -14.30 4.85 -33.90
CA PRO A 240 -14.03 4.89 -35.34
C PRO A 240 -12.64 4.32 -35.57
N GLU A 241 -12.51 3.36 -36.47
CA GLU A 241 -11.19 2.88 -36.89
C GLU A 241 -10.53 4.05 -37.65
N GLU A 242 -9.34 4.45 -37.20
CA GLU A 242 -8.51 5.42 -37.93
C GLU A 242 -8.24 4.84 -39.33
N GLN A 243 -8.65 5.59 -40.37
CA GLN A 243 -8.32 5.29 -41.78
C GLN A 243 -6.90 5.74 -42.10
#